data_AF-X1K6H3-F1
#
_entry.id   AF-X1K6H3-F1
#
_cell.length_a   1.000
_cell.length_b   1.000
_cell.length_c   1.000
_cell.angle_alpha   90.00
_cell.angle_beta   90.00
_cell.angle_gamma   90.00
#
_symmetry.space_group_name_H-M   'P 1'
#
loop_
_entity.id
_entity.type
_entity.pdbx_description
1 polymer ?
#
loop_
_entity_poly.entity_id
_entity_poly.type
_entity_poly.pdbx_seq_one_letter_code
_entity_poly.pdbx_strand_id
1 'polypeptide(L)'
;MEGMKGCGGCHKIGLKTEGEIKELKKDGAGFGVASCDACHTRHIFSINEARQPQACQTCHMGFDHPQWEMYSSSKHGVRYLLKQNKTLPETVAAPTCQTCHMQKGNHAVKTAWGFLAVRLPMPEDKQWAEDRITILQGLGVLDPLGNPTARLDVVKTADVARLTQEDWQKERDKMMKTCNQCHSINFAQAELEKGDQMIKEADRLMSEAIVTVADLY
;
A
#
# COMPACT_ATOMS: atom_id res chain seq x y z
N MET A 1 10.14 -6.05 17.00
CA MET A 1 9.21 -4.92 17.24
C MET A 1 9.02 -4.78 18.74
N GLU A 2 9.08 -3.57 19.29
CA GLU A 2 8.98 -3.28 20.72
C GLU A 2 7.51 -3.25 21.24
N GLY A 3 6.70 -4.26 20.89
CA GLY A 3 5.28 -4.28 21.28
C GLY A 3 4.48 -3.09 20.73
N MET A 4 3.70 -2.41 21.59
CA MET A 4 2.85 -1.26 21.20
C MET A 4 3.53 0.11 21.25
N LYS A 5 4.84 0.18 21.52
CA LYS A 5 5.57 1.46 21.59
C LYS A 5 6.08 1.88 20.20
N GLY A 6 6.10 3.20 19.97
CA GLY A 6 6.61 3.80 18.73
C GLY A 6 5.96 3.20 17.48
N CYS A 7 6.78 2.79 16.52
CA CYS A 7 6.35 2.18 15.26
C CYS A 7 5.54 0.88 15.46
N GLY A 8 5.74 0.18 16.59
CA GLY A 8 5.07 -1.09 16.88
C GLY A 8 3.56 -0.97 17.11
N GLY A 9 3.04 0.22 17.41
CA GLY A 9 1.60 0.47 17.47
C GLY A 9 0.91 0.26 16.11
N CYS A 10 1.56 0.71 15.03
CA CYS A 10 1.05 0.64 13.66
C CYS A 10 1.55 -0.61 12.92
N HIS A 11 2.82 -1.00 13.11
CA HIS A 11 3.47 -2.09 12.37
C HIS A 11 3.38 -3.43 13.10
N LYS A 12 2.22 -3.79 13.66
CA LYS A 12 2.01 -5.06 14.40
C LYS A 12 1.29 -6.15 13.61
N ILE A 13 0.82 -5.86 12.41
CA ILE A 13 0.08 -6.82 11.55
C ILE A 13 1.07 -7.84 10.96
N GLY A 14 0.67 -9.10 10.88
CA GLY A 14 1.49 -10.21 10.36
C GLY A 14 1.54 -11.41 11.29
N LEU A 15 1.67 -12.62 10.75
CA LEU A 15 1.78 -13.83 11.57
C LEU A 15 3.05 -13.79 12.42
N LYS A 16 2.95 -14.26 13.66
CA LYS A 16 4.06 -14.34 14.61
C LYS A 16 4.20 -15.79 15.08
N THR A 17 5.43 -16.24 15.24
CA THR A 17 5.77 -17.53 15.84
C THR A 17 5.39 -17.56 17.32
N GLU A 18 5.24 -18.75 17.89
CA GLU A 18 4.96 -18.90 19.32
C GLU A 18 6.05 -18.27 20.20
N GLY A 19 7.31 -18.36 19.77
CA GLY A 19 8.45 -17.73 20.44
C GLY A 19 8.30 -16.20 20.47
N GLU A 20 8.01 -15.57 19.33
CA GLU A 20 7.78 -14.12 19.25
C GLU A 20 6.60 -13.69 20.10
N ILE A 21 5.50 -14.44 20.09
CA ILE A 21 4.33 -14.18 20.94
C ILE A 21 4.71 -14.25 22.42
N LYS A 22 5.53 -15.23 22.81
CA LYS A 22 5.98 -15.41 24.19
C LYS A 22 6.85 -14.25 24.66
N GLU A 23 7.77 -13.78 23.83
CA GLU A 23 8.60 -12.60 24.14
C GLU A 23 7.76 -11.32 24.21
N LEU A 24 6.88 -11.07 23.24
CA LEU A 24 6.00 -9.89 23.25
C LEU A 24 5.08 -9.83 24.48
N LYS A 25 4.69 -10.98 25.04
CA LYS A 25 3.92 -11.05 26.28
C LYS A 25 4.73 -10.71 27.53
N LYS A 26 6.06 -10.84 27.51
CA LYS A 26 6.93 -10.45 28.63
C LYS A 26 7.13 -8.95 28.70
N ASP A 27 7.21 -8.29 27.54
CA ASP A 27 7.52 -6.86 27.42
C ASP A 27 6.30 -5.92 27.55
N GLY A 28 5.09 -6.45 27.74
CA GLY A 28 3.87 -5.64 27.79
C GLY A 28 2.62 -6.38 28.28
N ALA A 29 1.47 -5.70 28.21
CA ALA A 29 0.22 -6.13 28.85
C ALA A 29 -0.52 -7.33 28.20
N GLY A 30 0.13 -8.13 27.35
CA GLY A 30 -0.50 -9.25 26.62
C GLY A 30 -1.51 -8.83 25.53
N PHE A 31 -2.02 -7.59 25.55
CA PHE A 31 -2.87 -7.00 24.52
C PHE A 31 -2.06 -6.44 23.34
N GLY A 32 -2.58 -6.58 22.11
CA GLY A 32 -1.92 -6.07 20.89
C GLY A 32 -0.88 -7.01 20.27
N VAL A 33 -0.68 -8.20 20.84
CA VAL A 33 0.14 -9.27 20.25
C VAL A 33 -0.58 -9.94 19.07
N ALA A 34 -1.92 -9.96 19.10
CA ALA A 34 -2.77 -10.52 18.07
C ALA A 34 -2.80 -9.61 16.83
N SER A 35 -2.43 -10.17 15.69
CA SER A 35 -2.38 -9.43 14.42
C SER A 35 -3.74 -9.25 13.77
N CYS A 36 -4.72 -10.06 14.17
CA CYS A 36 -6.02 -10.12 13.53
C CYS A 36 -7.02 -9.10 14.11
N ASP A 37 -6.74 -8.46 15.25
CA ASP A 37 -7.68 -7.50 15.85
C ASP A 37 -7.51 -6.06 15.35
N ALA A 38 -6.70 -5.85 14.29
CA ALA A 38 -6.45 -4.54 13.72
C ALA A 38 -7.65 -3.98 12.95
N CYS A 39 -8.36 -4.81 12.18
CA CYS A 39 -9.48 -4.36 11.34
C CYS A 39 -10.85 -4.69 11.94
N HIS A 40 -11.01 -5.86 12.56
CA HIS A 40 -12.21 -6.27 13.29
C HIS A 40 -11.83 -6.41 14.75
N THR A 41 -12.08 -5.35 15.52
CA THR A 41 -11.43 -5.16 16.80
C THR A 41 -11.97 -6.11 17.85
N ARG A 42 -11.10 -6.49 18.78
CA ARG A 42 -11.55 -7.13 20.00
C ARG A 42 -12.46 -6.18 20.79
N HIS A 43 -13.45 -6.67 21.52
CA HIS A 43 -13.76 -8.08 21.79
C HIS A 43 -14.89 -8.64 20.90
N ILE A 44 -15.30 -7.89 19.87
CA ILE A 44 -16.47 -8.24 19.05
C ILE A 44 -16.07 -9.03 17.81
N PHE A 45 -14.89 -8.74 17.23
CA PHE A 45 -14.40 -9.35 16.00
C PHE A 45 -15.43 -9.28 14.85
N SER A 46 -16.00 -8.09 14.66
CA SER A 46 -17.11 -7.86 13.72
C SER A 46 -16.62 -7.72 12.28
N ILE A 47 -17.10 -8.60 11.39
CA ILE A 47 -16.90 -8.42 9.95
C ILE A 47 -17.54 -7.14 9.42
N ASN A 48 -18.62 -6.67 10.06
CA ASN A 48 -19.29 -5.43 9.66
C ASN A 48 -18.39 -4.22 9.96
N GLU A 49 -17.69 -4.23 11.11
CA GLU A 49 -16.69 -3.23 11.47
C GLU A 49 -15.51 -3.27 10.50
N ALA A 50 -14.93 -4.45 10.26
CA ALA A 50 -13.78 -4.60 9.35
C ALA A 50 -14.07 -4.23 7.90
N ARG A 51 -15.34 -4.18 7.49
CA ARG A 51 -15.76 -3.74 6.15
C ARG A 51 -15.96 -2.23 6.04
N GLN A 52 -15.91 -1.50 7.13
CA GLN A 52 -15.95 -0.03 7.11
C GLN A 52 -14.55 0.51 6.74
N PRO A 53 -14.44 1.53 5.88
CA PRO A 53 -13.14 2.12 5.51
C PRO A 53 -12.43 2.75 6.71
N GLN A 54 -13.17 3.16 7.75
CA GLN A 54 -12.62 3.68 9.01
C GLN A 54 -11.72 2.67 9.73
N ALA A 55 -11.89 1.35 9.50
CA ALA A 55 -10.98 0.34 10.05
C ALA A 55 -9.54 0.48 9.53
N CYS A 56 -9.34 1.10 8.36
CA CYS A 56 -8.03 1.36 7.78
C CYS A 56 -7.43 2.71 8.23
N GLN A 57 -8.28 3.67 8.61
CA GLN A 57 -7.91 5.06 8.86
C GLN A 57 -6.80 5.21 9.89
N THR A 58 -6.84 4.44 10.98
CA THR A 58 -5.91 4.59 12.12
C THR A 58 -4.44 4.39 11.74
N CYS A 59 -4.15 3.65 10.67
CA CYS A 59 -2.79 3.43 10.19
C CYS A 59 -2.52 4.06 8.82
N HIS A 60 -3.53 4.09 7.94
CA HIS A 60 -3.39 4.61 6.58
C HIS A 60 -3.78 6.08 6.50
N MET A 61 -3.04 6.91 7.23
CA MET A 61 -3.25 8.35 7.34
C MET A 61 -1.92 9.08 7.52
N GLY A 62 -1.93 10.40 7.48
CA GLY A 62 -0.75 11.22 7.74
C GLY A 62 0.10 11.49 6.49
N PHE A 63 1.28 12.05 6.70
CA PHE A 63 2.03 12.72 5.63
C PHE A 63 2.77 11.76 4.68
N ASP A 64 3.23 10.62 5.19
CA ASP A 64 4.02 9.64 4.45
C ASP A 64 3.14 8.70 3.62
N HIS A 65 1.90 8.49 4.05
CA HIS A 65 0.93 7.67 3.34
C HIS A 65 -0.52 8.12 3.60
N PRO A 66 -0.98 9.21 2.96
CA PRO A 66 -2.28 9.84 3.20
C PRO A 66 -3.47 9.12 2.54
N GLN A 67 -3.53 7.78 2.59
CA GLN A 67 -4.57 7.06 1.82
C GLN A 67 -5.98 7.32 2.33
N TRP A 68 -6.17 7.51 3.63
CA TRP A 68 -7.46 7.89 4.20
C TRP A 68 -7.90 9.27 3.72
N GLU A 69 -7.00 10.26 3.75
CA GLU A 69 -7.27 11.62 3.32
C GLU A 69 -7.63 11.65 1.83
N MET A 70 -6.89 10.91 1.00
CA MET A 70 -7.18 10.75 -0.43
C MET A 70 -8.54 10.07 -0.66
N TYR A 71 -8.85 8.99 0.07
CA TYR A 71 -10.12 8.28 -0.08
C TYR A 71 -11.31 9.11 0.42
N SER A 72 -11.24 9.63 1.64
CA SER A 72 -12.35 10.32 2.31
C SER A 72 -12.74 11.63 1.62
N SER A 73 -11.78 12.32 1.00
CA SER A 73 -12.03 13.52 0.18
C SER A 73 -12.44 13.21 -1.27
N SER A 74 -12.26 11.98 -1.74
CA SER A 74 -12.69 11.56 -3.08
C SER A 74 -14.20 11.41 -3.19
N LYS A 75 -14.71 11.36 -4.43
CA LYS A 75 -16.13 11.03 -4.68
C LYS A 75 -16.53 9.64 -4.16
N HIS A 76 -15.60 8.69 -4.11
CA HIS A 76 -15.89 7.37 -3.53
C HIS A 76 -16.14 7.46 -2.02
N GLY A 77 -15.25 8.13 -1.28
CA GLY A 77 -15.37 8.29 0.17
C GLY A 77 -16.57 9.15 0.57
N VAL A 78 -16.78 10.28 -0.10
CA VAL A 78 -17.94 11.15 0.18
C VAL A 78 -19.26 10.40 -0.07
N ARG A 79 -19.38 9.67 -1.18
CA ARG A 79 -20.60 8.87 -1.44
C ARG A 79 -20.79 7.76 -0.41
N TYR A 80 -19.71 7.13 0.03
CA TYR A 80 -19.79 6.09 1.05
C TYR A 80 -20.23 6.65 2.40
N LEU A 81 -19.73 7.82 2.80
CA LEU A 81 -20.19 8.52 4.01
C LEU A 81 -21.69 8.85 3.93
N LEU A 82 -22.14 9.36 2.78
CA LEU A 82 -23.56 9.65 2.55
C LEU A 82 -24.43 8.39 2.50
N LYS A 83 -23.86 7.25 2.12
CA LYS A 83 -24.52 5.93 2.25
C LYS A 83 -24.61 5.52 3.72
N GLN A 84 -23.51 5.57 4.46
CA GLN A 84 -23.46 5.21 5.89
C GLN A 84 -24.45 6.03 6.74
N ASN A 85 -24.58 7.32 6.46
CA ASN A 85 -25.50 8.20 7.19
C ASN A 85 -26.96 8.17 6.65
N LYS A 86 -27.25 7.26 5.71
CA LYS A 86 -28.57 7.03 5.10
C LYS A 86 -29.11 8.18 4.25
N THR A 87 -28.28 9.15 3.86
CA THR A 87 -28.66 10.20 2.89
C THR A 87 -28.79 9.62 1.48
N LEU A 88 -27.92 8.68 1.11
CA LEU A 88 -28.00 7.92 -0.13
C LEU A 88 -28.50 6.49 0.13
N PRO A 89 -29.19 5.87 -0.83
CA PRO A 89 -29.71 4.51 -0.67
C PRO A 89 -28.58 3.48 -0.59
N GLU A 90 -28.82 2.36 0.09
CA GLU A 90 -27.84 1.27 0.23
C GLU A 90 -27.37 0.67 -1.11
N THR A 91 -28.21 0.77 -2.15
CA THR A 91 -27.91 0.31 -3.51
C THR A 91 -26.91 1.19 -4.25
N VAL A 92 -26.56 2.35 -3.70
CA VAL A 92 -25.64 3.28 -4.34
C VAL A 92 -24.24 2.67 -4.45
N ALA A 93 -23.64 2.79 -5.65
CA ALA A 93 -22.24 2.46 -5.85
C ALA A 93 -21.35 3.42 -5.04
N ALA A 94 -20.69 2.86 -4.04
CA ALA A 94 -19.75 3.55 -3.15
C ALA A 94 -18.76 2.51 -2.59
N PRO A 95 -17.58 2.34 -3.22
CA PRO A 95 -16.60 1.35 -2.78
C PRO A 95 -15.91 1.79 -1.47
N THR A 96 -15.43 0.82 -0.71
CA THR A 96 -14.54 1.03 0.45
C THR A 96 -13.10 0.59 0.13
N CYS A 97 -12.18 0.83 1.06
CA CYS A 97 -10.81 0.29 1.00
C CYS A 97 -10.84 -1.23 0.74
N GLN A 98 -11.70 -1.95 1.46
CA GLN A 98 -11.85 -3.40 1.39
C GLN A 98 -12.44 -3.85 0.05
N THR A 99 -13.36 -3.08 -0.54
CA THR A 99 -13.86 -3.35 -1.90
C THR A 99 -12.72 -3.43 -2.92
N CYS A 100 -11.74 -2.52 -2.80
CA CYS A 100 -10.65 -2.37 -3.77
C CYS A 100 -9.35 -3.11 -3.43
N HIS A 101 -9.12 -3.47 -2.17
CA HIS A 101 -7.85 -4.08 -1.75
C HIS A 101 -8.00 -5.48 -1.13
N MET A 102 -9.22 -5.86 -0.70
CA MET A 102 -9.51 -7.13 -0.04
C MET A 102 -10.55 -7.97 -0.79
N GLN A 103 -10.49 -7.94 -2.14
CA GLN A 103 -11.44 -8.66 -2.99
C GLN A 103 -11.53 -10.13 -2.59
N LYS A 104 -12.76 -10.64 -2.53
CA LYS A 104 -13.06 -12.03 -2.14
C LYS A 104 -12.49 -12.41 -0.76
N GLY A 105 -12.33 -11.45 0.15
CA GLY A 105 -11.78 -11.69 1.48
C GLY A 105 -10.27 -11.92 1.50
N ASN A 106 -9.54 -11.46 0.47
CA ASN A 106 -8.09 -11.55 0.43
C ASN A 106 -7.46 -10.65 1.50
N HIS A 107 -6.70 -11.24 2.44
CA HIS A 107 -6.03 -10.54 3.53
C HIS A 107 -4.60 -10.09 3.22
N ALA A 108 -4.10 -10.32 1.99
CA ALA A 108 -2.75 -9.91 1.61
C ALA A 108 -2.64 -8.41 1.31
N VAL A 109 -3.76 -7.74 0.96
CA VAL A 109 -3.85 -6.28 0.73
C VAL A 109 -2.78 -5.74 -0.24
N LYS A 110 -2.43 -6.52 -1.27
CA LYS A 110 -1.41 -6.14 -2.25
C LYS A 110 -1.94 -5.21 -3.33
N THR A 111 -1.06 -4.35 -3.82
CA THR A 111 -1.27 -3.44 -4.97
C THR A 111 -0.17 -3.64 -6.00
N ALA A 112 -0.42 -3.20 -7.24
CA ALA A 112 0.54 -3.33 -8.33
C ALA A 112 1.83 -2.53 -8.06
N TRP A 113 1.73 -1.31 -7.53
CA TRP A 113 2.88 -0.42 -7.30
C TRP A 113 3.49 -0.51 -5.89
N GLY A 114 2.90 -1.29 -4.99
CA GLY A 114 3.38 -1.40 -3.60
C GLY A 114 3.36 -0.04 -2.88
N PHE A 115 4.27 0.14 -1.93
CA PHE A 115 4.38 1.37 -1.13
C PHE A 115 5.24 2.44 -1.80
N LEU A 116 6.40 2.04 -2.33
CA LEU A 116 7.42 2.96 -2.85
C LEU A 116 7.25 3.31 -4.33
N ALA A 117 6.21 2.79 -5.00
CA ALA A 117 5.98 2.95 -6.43
C ALA A 117 7.14 2.49 -7.35
N VAL A 118 8.06 1.67 -6.83
CA VAL A 118 9.13 1.02 -7.61
C VAL A 118 8.82 -0.46 -7.85
N ARG A 119 9.22 -0.96 -9.02
CA ARG A 119 9.01 -2.36 -9.42
C ARG A 119 10.05 -2.84 -10.42
N LEU A 120 10.12 -4.16 -10.59
CA LEU A 120 10.74 -4.83 -11.74
C LEU A 120 9.68 -5.51 -12.62
N PRO A 121 9.94 -5.72 -13.93
CA PRO A 121 11.11 -5.22 -14.67
C PRO A 121 11.12 -3.68 -14.76
N MET A 122 12.26 -3.14 -15.16
CA MET A 122 12.41 -1.71 -15.46
C MET A 122 11.45 -1.29 -16.58
N PRO A 123 11.00 -0.03 -16.59
CA PRO A 123 10.15 0.47 -17.67
C PRO A 123 10.91 0.45 -19.00
N GLU A 124 10.19 0.32 -20.11
CA GLU A 124 10.79 0.33 -21.45
C GLU A 124 11.31 1.73 -21.86
N ASP A 125 10.69 2.78 -21.30
CA ASP A 125 11.15 4.15 -21.44
C ASP A 125 12.52 4.30 -20.76
N LYS A 126 13.53 4.63 -21.57
CA LYS A 126 14.93 4.71 -21.12
C LYS A 126 15.15 5.74 -20.02
N GLN A 127 14.56 6.93 -20.17
CA GLN A 127 14.70 7.99 -19.17
C GLN A 127 14.08 7.56 -17.85
N TRP A 128 12.88 6.98 -17.89
CA TRP A 128 12.22 6.48 -16.69
C TRP A 128 12.99 5.32 -16.04
N ALA A 129 13.63 4.47 -16.84
CA ALA A 129 14.47 3.39 -16.32
C ALA A 129 15.71 3.94 -15.61
N GLU A 130 16.38 4.93 -16.19
CA GLU A 130 17.52 5.63 -15.59
C GLU A 130 17.13 6.35 -14.28
N ASP A 131 15.98 7.03 -14.28
CA ASP A 131 15.46 7.68 -13.07
C ASP A 131 15.16 6.66 -11.96
N ARG A 132 14.55 5.53 -12.31
CA ARG A 132 14.30 4.45 -11.33
C ARG A 132 15.58 3.81 -10.82
N ILE A 133 16.60 3.63 -11.66
CA ILE A 133 17.93 3.14 -11.23
C ILE A 133 18.48 4.10 -10.17
N THR A 134 18.45 5.40 -10.43
CA THR A 134 18.89 6.44 -9.49
C THR A 134 18.15 6.35 -8.16
N ILE A 135 16.83 6.16 -8.19
CA ILE A 135 16.02 5.96 -6.97
C ILE A 135 16.45 4.70 -6.22
N LEU A 136 16.65 3.58 -6.91
CA LEU A 136 17.10 2.33 -6.26
C LEU A 136 18.50 2.46 -5.66
N GLN A 137 19.38 3.28 -6.26
CA GLN A 137 20.69 3.64 -5.69
C GLN A 137 20.54 4.52 -4.45
N GLY A 138 19.70 5.56 -4.50
CA GLY A 138 19.40 6.42 -3.35
C GLY A 138 18.75 5.64 -2.18
N LEU A 139 17.95 4.62 -2.50
CA LEU A 139 17.39 3.68 -1.53
C LEU A 139 18.40 2.62 -1.07
N GLY A 140 19.63 2.60 -1.60
CA GLY A 140 20.68 1.62 -1.29
C GLY A 140 20.32 0.18 -1.67
N VAL A 141 19.32 -0.02 -2.53
CA VAL A 141 18.97 -1.34 -3.11
C VAL A 141 20.01 -1.73 -4.16
N LEU A 142 20.50 -0.73 -4.90
CA LEU A 142 21.65 -0.82 -5.78
C LEU A 142 22.81 0.00 -5.20
N ASP A 143 24.04 -0.40 -5.49
CA ASP A 143 25.23 0.41 -5.24
C ASP A 143 25.43 1.48 -6.34
N PRO A 144 26.39 2.42 -6.21
CA PRO A 144 26.64 3.45 -7.24
C PRO A 144 27.03 2.89 -8.62
N LEU A 145 27.49 1.64 -8.70
CA LEU A 145 27.81 0.96 -9.96
C LEU A 145 26.61 0.21 -10.55
N GLY A 146 25.47 0.20 -9.85
CA GLY A 146 24.24 -0.49 -10.25
C GLY A 146 24.16 -1.95 -9.82
N ASN A 147 25.07 -2.45 -8.98
CA ASN A 147 25.02 -3.82 -8.49
C ASN A 147 24.03 -3.95 -7.31
N PRO A 148 23.30 -5.07 -7.21
CA PRO A 148 22.46 -5.36 -6.04
C PRO A 148 23.23 -5.36 -4.72
N THR A 149 22.64 -4.78 -3.68
CA THR A 149 23.14 -4.87 -2.31
C THR A 149 22.34 -5.91 -1.49
N ALA A 150 22.78 -6.20 -0.27
CA ALA A 150 22.01 -7.03 0.67
C ALA A 150 20.60 -6.49 0.96
N ARG A 151 20.35 -5.20 0.72
CA ARG A 151 19.02 -4.59 0.89
C ARG A 151 18.02 -5.11 -0.14
N LEU A 152 18.47 -5.53 -1.32
CA LEU A 152 17.58 -6.15 -2.31
C LEU A 152 16.94 -7.43 -1.77
N ASP A 153 17.67 -8.23 -0.99
CA ASP A 153 17.12 -9.46 -0.42
C ASP A 153 16.08 -9.17 0.66
N VAL A 154 16.27 -8.10 1.44
CA VAL A 154 15.22 -7.61 2.37
C VAL A 154 13.98 -7.17 1.60
N VAL A 155 14.14 -6.44 0.49
CA VAL A 155 13.02 -6.02 -0.38
C VAL A 155 12.25 -7.22 -0.92
N LYS A 156 12.96 -8.27 -1.36
CA LYS A 156 12.35 -9.53 -1.83
C LYS A 156 11.57 -10.23 -0.71
N THR A 157 12.21 -10.45 0.44
CA THR A 157 11.61 -11.18 1.56
C THR A 157 10.42 -10.44 2.17
N ALA A 158 10.51 -9.12 2.30
CA ALA A 158 9.44 -8.28 2.82
C ALA A 158 8.32 -8.00 1.79
N ASP A 159 8.51 -8.42 0.53
CA ASP A 159 7.53 -8.32 -0.55
C ASP A 159 7.04 -6.87 -0.78
N VAL A 160 7.94 -5.90 -0.67
CA VAL A 160 7.61 -4.45 -0.73
C VAL A 160 7.46 -3.91 -2.15
N ALA A 161 7.92 -4.66 -3.15
CA ALA A 161 7.83 -4.32 -4.57
C ALA A 161 7.45 -5.55 -5.40
N ARG A 162 6.73 -5.34 -6.52
CA ARG A 162 6.51 -6.41 -7.50
C ARG A 162 7.79 -6.58 -8.32
N LEU A 163 8.27 -7.82 -8.43
CA LEU A 163 9.58 -8.11 -9.04
C LEU A 163 9.48 -8.69 -10.46
N THR A 164 8.26 -9.03 -10.88
CA THR A 164 7.97 -9.55 -12.21
C THR A 164 6.82 -8.78 -12.84
N GLN A 165 6.80 -8.76 -14.18
CA GLN A 165 5.69 -8.16 -14.92
C GLN A 165 4.39 -8.93 -14.64
N GLU A 166 4.46 -10.24 -14.48
CA GLU A 166 3.31 -11.09 -14.16
C GLU A 166 2.68 -10.71 -12.81
N ASP A 167 3.50 -10.56 -11.75
CA ASP A 167 3.01 -10.19 -10.42
C ASP A 167 2.36 -8.80 -10.42
N TRP A 168 2.95 -7.85 -11.14
CA TRP A 168 2.37 -6.52 -11.30
C TRP A 168 1.05 -6.57 -12.06
N GLN A 169 1.02 -7.29 -13.20
CA GLN A 169 -0.15 -7.38 -14.04
C GLN A 169 -1.32 -8.06 -13.32
N LYS A 170 -1.04 -9.09 -12.53
CA LYS A 170 -2.04 -9.78 -11.71
C LYS A 170 -2.77 -8.83 -10.76
N GLU A 171 -2.05 -7.95 -10.07
CA GLU A 171 -2.67 -6.96 -9.18
C GLU A 171 -3.36 -5.82 -9.95
N ARG A 172 -2.81 -5.40 -11.10
CA ARG A 172 -3.46 -4.43 -12.02
C ARG A 172 -4.79 -4.96 -12.54
N ASP A 173 -4.82 -6.19 -13.02
CA ASP A 173 -6.02 -6.85 -13.54
C ASP A 173 -7.10 -7.02 -12.46
N LYS A 174 -6.68 -7.35 -11.23
CA LYS A 174 -7.58 -7.42 -10.08
C LYS A 174 -8.25 -6.06 -9.81
N MET A 175 -7.47 -4.98 -9.87
CA MET A 175 -8.00 -3.62 -9.72
C MET A 175 -8.96 -3.27 -10.87
N MET A 176 -8.56 -3.50 -12.12
CA MET A 176 -9.40 -3.24 -13.31
C MET A 176 -10.74 -3.97 -13.24
N LYS A 177 -10.75 -5.24 -12.84
CA LYS A 177 -11.98 -6.02 -12.63
C LYS A 177 -12.88 -5.41 -11.54
N THR A 178 -12.30 -4.78 -10.52
CA THR A 178 -13.04 -4.10 -9.47
C THR A 178 -13.65 -2.80 -9.99
N CYS A 179 -12.87 -1.98 -10.70
CA CYS A 179 -13.34 -0.73 -11.28
C CYS A 179 -14.49 -0.96 -12.28
N ASN A 180 -14.38 -2.01 -13.10
CA ASN A 180 -15.37 -2.36 -14.12
C ASN A 180 -16.72 -2.85 -13.56
N GLN A 181 -16.87 -2.95 -12.23
CA GLN A 181 -18.18 -3.21 -11.60
C GLN A 181 -19.08 -1.97 -11.61
N CYS A 182 -18.51 -0.77 -11.76
CA CYS A 182 -19.26 0.49 -11.69
C CYS A 182 -18.88 1.48 -12.79
N HIS A 183 -17.74 1.30 -13.44
CA HIS A 183 -17.25 2.16 -14.52
C HIS A 183 -17.04 1.37 -15.81
N SER A 184 -17.00 2.05 -16.95
CA SER A 184 -16.52 1.40 -18.18
C SER A 184 -15.03 1.08 -18.05
N ILE A 185 -14.61 0.01 -18.70
CA ILE A 185 -13.20 -0.42 -18.69
C ILE A 185 -12.26 0.68 -19.22
N ASN A 186 -12.67 1.40 -20.26
CA ASN A 186 -11.88 2.49 -20.84
C ASN A 186 -11.69 3.66 -19.86
N PHE A 187 -12.73 4.01 -19.11
CA PHE A 187 -12.61 5.06 -18.08
C PHE A 187 -11.65 4.63 -16.97
N ALA A 188 -11.81 3.42 -16.45
CA ALA A 188 -10.96 2.90 -15.39
C ALA A 188 -9.50 2.80 -15.83
N GLN A 189 -9.25 2.35 -17.06
CA GLN A 189 -7.92 2.25 -17.62
C GLN A 189 -7.27 3.63 -17.74
N ALA A 190 -7.98 4.62 -18.30
CA ALA A 190 -7.46 5.97 -18.46
C ALA A 190 -7.12 6.63 -17.10
N GLU A 191 -7.94 6.42 -16.06
CA GLU A 191 -7.63 6.94 -14.71
C GLU A 191 -6.42 6.26 -14.08
N LEU A 192 -6.24 4.94 -14.23
CA LEU A 192 -5.05 4.25 -13.72
C LEU A 192 -3.78 4.63 -14.50
N GLU A 193 -3.89 4.85 -15.81
CA GLU A 193 -2.78 5.33 -16.64
C GLU A 193 -2.31 6.72 -16.21
N LYS A 194 -3.22 7.62 -15.81
CA LYS A 194 -2.83 8.91 -15.19
C LYS A 194 -1.99 8.69 -13.93
N GLY A 195 -2.37 7.72 -13.10
CA GLY A 195 -1.57 7.34 -11.93
C GLY A 195 -0.17 6.84 -12.31
N ASP A 196 -0.07 6.04 -13.37
CA ASP A 196 1.22 5.57 -13.90
C ASP A 196 2.09 6.72 -14.41
N GLN A 197 1.50 7.69 -15.10
CA GLN A 197 2.22 8.90 -15.54
C GLN A 197 2.66 9.77 -14.36
N MET A 198 1.83 9.91 -13.32
CA MET A 198 2.23 10.62 -12.10
C MET A 198 3.45 9.98 -11.44
N ILE A 199 3.53 8.64 -11.42
CA ILE A 199 4.71 7.94 -10.89
C ILE A 199 5.94 8.24 -11.76
N LYS A 200 5.79 8.24 -13.09
CA LYS A 200 6.89 8.60 -14.00
C LYS A 200 7.44 10.00 -13.73
N GLU A 201 6.57 11.00 -13.62
CA GLU A 201 6.98 12.38 -13.35
C GLU A 201 7.57 12.54 -11.94
N ALA A 202 7.02 11.83 -10.94
CA ALA A 202 7.57 11.82 -9.58
C ALA A 202 8.95 11.16 -9.53
N ASP A 203 9.15 10.07 -10.27
CA ASP A 203 10.44 9.39 -10.36
C ASP A 203 11.49 10.34 -10.96
N ARG A 204 11.13 11.11 -12.00
CA ARG A 204 12.02 12.10 -12.61
C ARG A 204 12.48 13.16 -11.60
N LEU A 205 11.54 13.75 -10.86
CA LEU A 205 11.86 14.78 -9.86
C LEU A 205 12.68 14.22 -8.70
N MET A 206 12.37 13.00 -8.25
CA MET A 206 13.13 12.34 -7.19
C MET A 206 14.56 12.01 -7.64
N SER A 207 14.72 11.52 -8.87
CA SER A 207 16.03 11.27 -9.50
C SER A 207 16.88 12.54 -9.54
N GLU A 208 16.33 13.65 -10.04
CA GLU A 208 17.01 14.96 -10.06
C GLU A 208 17.45 15.41 -8.66
N ALA A 209 16.57 15.25 -7.66
CA ALA A 209 16.88 15.59 -6.28
C ALA A 209 18.00 14.73 -5.69
N ILE A 210 17.98 13.41 -5.94
CA ILE A 210 19.03 12.49 -5.47
C ILE A 210 20.39 12.87 -6.06
N VAL A 211 20.46 13.11 -7.37
CA VAL A 211 21.70 13.52 -8.05
C VAL A 211 22.20 14.86 -7.51
N THR A 212 21.31 15.86 -7.38
CA THR A 212 21.67 17.18 -6.85
C THR A 212 22.29 17.08 -5.45
N VAL A 213 21.75 16.23 -4.58
CA VAL A 213 22.30 16.02 -3.24
C VAL A 213 23.61 15.24 -3.28
N ALA A 214 23.75 14.27 -4.18
CA ALA A 214 24.97 13.49 -4.34
C ALA A 214 26.16 14.35 -4.82
N ASP A 215 25.91 15.29 -5.74
CA ASP A 215 26.92 16.21 -6.28
C ASP A 215 27.51 17.18 -5.22
N LEU A 216 26.95 17.24 -4.02
CA LEU A 216 27.47 18.03 -2.91
C LEU A 216 28.65 17.37 -2.18
N TYR A 217 28.96 16.09 -2.47
CA TYR A 217 29.98 15.28 -1.79
C TYR A 217 30.95 14.65 -2.79
#